data_AF-A0A9Q1HEW5-F1
#
_entry.id   AF-A0A9Q1HEW5-F1
#
_cell.length_a   1.000
_cell.length_b   1.000
_cell.length_c   1.000
_cell.angle_alpha   90.00
_cell.angle_beta   90.00
_cell.angle_gamma   90.00
#
_symmetry.space_group_name_H-M   'P 1'
#
loop_
_entity.id
_entity.type
_entity.pdbx_description
1 polymer ?
#
loop_
_entity_poly.entity_id
_entity_poly.type
_entity_poly.pdbx_seq_one_letter_code
_entity_poly.pdbx_strand_id
1 'polypeptide(L)'
;MTQVPEGACKDLKWWIENIQAQNGRAIQSLAPDLIIQTDASLSGWGAVCGGSRTGGLWLEHEKTCHINVLELQAIFLALNCFTKNISNQHILIKSDNVSALSYINRQGGTKSNDLLKVVDTIWEFCQARQLTLTGEHVPGILNGEADCLSRHWEDASDWMLNKQIFNQIAQTLGPFQIDLFASRTNAQCPVYCSWKPDPGSQWVNAFTLTWTNLAAYVFPPFILIARCLRKVREEKATVCLNFRGNLTARGLSEEAQTLITSSWRKGTSDQYDCVWKFFSGWCSEREINPFCASLEEASNFLAEQFEKGKSYSTLNIYRSALSAALPPIDGKPLGQHPLICRLLKGVSIKRPPQAKYSFTWDVQVVLDYIKSLGANSDLSLKLLSKKAVVLVALATGCRGSEIAKMVTNLVKIDAEKVQVGIMGATKTSKPGQTKICILPFLKVTDICPASVSNDEDHVFISFLKPYRKVCSATIARWIKDILRLAGVDTGVFTAHSTRGASTSAALRAGMAVEDIMKVADWTRVATFKKFYFRGTTSHTSLAAYVFQVGSLTLKTHLLYLAQCPEV
;
A
#
# COMPACT_ATOMS: atom_id res chain seq x y z
N MET A 1 -16.53 28.28 63.41
CA MET A 1 -15.33 27.60 62.87
C MET A 1 -15.75 26.90 61.58
N THR A 2 -15.32 27.40 60.44
CA THR A 2 -15.58 26.80 59.13
C THR A 2 -14.90 25.43 59.11
N GLN A 3 -15.68 24.34 59.03
CA GLN A 3 -15.10 23.01 58.87
C GLN A 3 -14.31 22.98 57.56
N VAL A 4 -13.04 22.62 57.66
CA VAL A 4 -12.20 22.40 56.48
C VAL A 4 -12.83 21.24 55.70
N PRO A 5 -13.05 21.38 54.37
CA PRO A 5 -13.63 20.32 53.56
C PRO A 5 -12.83 19.02 53.70
N GLU A 6 -13.53 17.88 53.76
CA GLU A 6 -12.90 16.57 53.98
C GLU A 6 -11.80 16.25 52.94
N GLY A 7 -11.98 16.72 51.69
CA GLY A 7 -10.96 16.61 50.64
C GLY A 7 -9.66 17.35 50.99
N ALA A 8 -9.76 18.59 51.46
CA ALA A 8 -8.58 19.37 51.87
C ALA A 8 -7.84 18.75 53.06
N CYS A 9 -8.55 18.09 53.97
CA CYS A 9 -7.91 17.32 55.06
C CYS A 9 -7.17 16.08 54.55
N LYS A 10 -7.68 15.40 53.51
CA LYS A 10 -6.99 14.26 52.88
C LYS A 10 -5.72 14.72 52.15
N ASP A 11 -5.80 15.83 51.42
CA ASP A 11 -4.64 16.40 50.72
C ASP A 11 -3.54 16.81 51.70
N LEU A 12 -3.89 17.47 52.81
CA LEU A 12 -2.93 17.87 53.83
C LEU A 12 -2.25 16.66 54.51
N LYS A 13 -3.00 15.59 54.80
CA LYS A 13 -2.42 14.35 55.32
C LYS A 13 -1.44 13.72 54.33
N TRP A 14 -1.83 13.66 53.05
CA TRP A 14 -0.95 13.16 52.00
C TRP A 14 0.36 13.96 51.94
N TRP A 15 0.30 15.30 51.99
CA TRP A 15 1.51 16.13 52.00
C TRP A 15 2.40 15.87 53.21
N ILE A 16 1.84 15.77 54.42
CA ILE A 16 2.62 15.48 55.64
C ILE A 16 3.35 14.14 55.51
N GLU A 17 2.70 13.13 54.94
CA GLU A 17 3.26 11.79 54.77
C GLU A 17 4.32 11.71 53.65
N ASN A 18 4.22 12.55 52.60
CA ASN A 18 5.04 12.42 51.38
C ASN A 18 6.11 13.50 51.19
N ILE A 19 6.05 14.62 51.93
CA ILE A 19 6.95 15.77 51.72
C ILE A 19 8.43 15.45 51.94
N GLN A 20 8.76 14.55 52.87
CA GLN A 20 10.16 14.16 53.10
C GLN A 20 10.73 13.27 51.98
N ALA A 21 9.88 12.52 51.27
CA ALA A 21 10.29 11.67 50.17
C ALA A 21 10.46 12.45 48.84
N GLN A 22 9.96 13.69 48.76
CA GLN A 22 9.86 14.49 47.53
C GLN A 22 10.72 15.79 47.58
N ASN A 23 11.75 15.84 48.43
CA ASN A 23 12.42 17.09 48.81
C ASN A 23 13.62 17.53 47.94
N GLY A 24 13.79 17.00 46.72
CA GLY A 24 14.96 17.28 45.90
C GLY A 24 14.68 17.40 44.40
N ARG A 25 15.32 18.38 43.75
CA ARG A 25 15.45 18.45 42.28
C ARG A 25 16.89 18.09 41.91
N ALA A 26 17.08 17.08 41.08
CA ALA A 26 18.42 16.69 40.62
C ALA A 26 19.09 17.87 39.87
N ILE A 27 20.34 18.18 40.23
CA ILE A 27 21.12 19.30 39.66
C ILE A 27 21.55 18.98 38.21
N GLN A 28 21.74 17.70 37.87
CA GLN A 28 21.96 17.25 36.50
C GLN A 28 20.65 16.71 35.91
N SER A 29 20.25 17.23 34.75
CA SER A 29 19.20 16.60 33.94
C SER A 29 19.75 15.29 33.39
N LEU A 30 19.34 14.17 33.97
CA LEU A 30 19.63 12.85 33.40
C LEU A 30 19.10 12.80 31.97
N ALA A 31 19.88 12.22 31.06
CA ALA A 31 19.42 11.94 29.71
C ALA A 31 18.12 11.13 29.79
N PRO A 32 17.11 11.44 28.96
CA PRO A 32 15.84 10.71 29.02
C PRO A 32 16.06 9.24 28.66
N ASP A 33 15.47 8.34 29.44
CA ASP A 33 15.47 6.91 29.16
C ASP A 33 14.57 6.57 27.97
N LEU A 34 13.51 7.36 27.77
CA LEU A 34 12.55 7.20 26.69
C LEU A 34 12.17 8.54 26.08
N ILE A 35 12.11 8.60 24.74
CA ILE A 35 11.65 9.77 24.01
C ILE A 35 10.40 9.40 23.22
N ILE A 36 9.30 10.11 23.49
CA ILE A 36 8.01 9.91 22.83
C ILE A 36 7.66 11.19 22.07
N GLN A 37 7.48 11.08 20.76
CA GLN A 37 6.91 12.14 19.93
C GLN A 37 5.40 11.95 19.83
N THR A 38 4.63 13.02 19.98
CA THR A 38 3.15 12.98 19.94
C THR A 38 2.59 14.10 19.09
N ASP A 39 1.41 13.84 18.54
CA ASP A 39 0.64 14.84 17.78
C ASP A 39 -0.85 14.53 17.89
N ALA A 40 -1.67 15.58 17.86
CA ALA A 40 -3.12 15.47 17.77
C ALA A 40 -3.67 16.19 16.53
N SER A 41 -4.72 15.61 15.96
CA SER A 41 -5.57 16.26 14.98
C SER A 41 -7.02 16.27 15.48
N LEU A 42 -7.92 16.92 14.75
CA LEU A 42 -9.35 16.83 15.06
C LEU A 42 -9.93 15.42 14.82
N SER A 43 -9.25 14.59 14.03
CA SER A 43 -9.71 13.22 13.70
C SER A 43 -9.10 12.12 14.57
N GLY A 44 -7.87 12.31 15.07
CA GLY A 44 -7.17 11.27 15.80
C GLY A 44 -5.87 11.75 16.46
N TRP A 45 -5.12 10.81 17.00
CA TRP A 45 -3.86 11.01 17.68
C TRP A 45 -2.77 10.10 17.11
N GLY A 46 -1.52 10.53 17.22
CA GLY A 46 -0.36 9.79 16.74
C GLY A 46 0.79 9.88 17.73
N ALA A 47 1.57 8.80 17.84
CA ALA A 47 2.75 8.78 18.68
C ALA A 47 3.85 7.84 18.15
N VAL A 48 5.10 8.24 18.37
CA VAL A 48 6.29 7.49 17.96
C VAL A 48 7.27 7.41 19.12
N CYS A 49 7.81 6.22 19.35
CA CYS A 49 8.77 5.95 20.42
C CYS A 49 9.77 4.88 19.97
N GLY A 50 11.07 5.22 19.88
CA GLY A 50 12.13 4.25 19.58
C GLY A 50 11.92 3.43 18.30
N GLY A 51 11.31 4.00 17.26
CA GLY A 51 10.95 3.32 16.01
C GLY A 51 9.61 2.55 16.04
N SER A 52 8.99 2.41 17.21
CA SER A 52 7.61 1.93 17.35
C SER A 52 6.63 3.07 17.08
N ARG A 53 5.56 2.77 16.34
CA ARG A 53 4.55 3.73 15.91
C ARG A 53 3.18 3.30 16.40
N THR A 54 2.41 4.23 16.95
CA THR A 54 1.01 4.02 17.29
C THR A 54 0.19 5.28 17.02
N GLY A 55 -1.13 5.14 17.06
CA GLY A 55 -2.10 6.18 16.85
C GLY A 55 -3.48 5.57 16.76
N GLY A 56 -4.50 6.42 16.60
CA GLY A 56 -5.87 5.97 16.45
C GLY A 56 -6.85 7.14 16.34
N LEU A 57 -8.10 6.80 16.09
CA LEU A 57 -9.19 7.79 16.07
C LEU A 57 -9.61 8.16 17.49
N TRP A 58 -10.14 9.38 17.62
CA TRP A 58 -10.81 9.83 18.83
C TRP A 58 -12.16 9.12 19.01
N LEU A 59 -12.55 8.89 20.27
CA LEU A 59 -13.92 8.55 20.63
C LEU A 59 -14.84 9.74 20.35
N GLU A 60 -16.13 9.49 20.15
CA GLU A 60 -17.07 10.54 19.71
C GLU A 60 -17.14 11.74 20.66
N HIS A 61 -17.03 11.48 21.97
CA HIS A 61 -17.01 12.54 22.99
C HIS A 61 -15.65 13.27 23.09
N GLU A 62 -14.56 12.63 22.66
CA GLU A 62 -13.23 13.27 22.64
C GLU A 62 -13.12 14.25 21.46
N LYS A 63 -13.71 13.94 20.30
CA LYS A 63 -13.66 14.79 19.10
C LYS A 63 -14.15 16.23 19.32
N THR A 64 -15.02 16.44 20.30
CA THR A 64 -15.55 17.77 20.63
C THR A 64 -14.63 18.60 21.50
N CYS A 65 -13.54 18.02 22.02
CA CYS A 65 -12.58 18.73 22.87
C CYS A 65 -11.73 19.71 22.06
N HIS A 66 -11.30 20.80 22.73
CA HIS A 66 -10.40 21.78 22.14
C HIS A 66 -9.04 21.14 21.79
N ILE A 67 -8.39 21.61 20.71
CA ILE A 67 -7.14 21.01 20.21
C ILE A 67 -6.05 20.87 21.28
N ASN A 68 -5.84 21.88 22.14
CA ASN A 68 -4.87 21.78 23.24
C ASN A 68 -5.19 20.66 24.25
N VAL A 69 -6.48 20.32 24.43
CA VAL A 69 -6.93 19.19 25.26
C VAL A 69 -6.61 17.88 24.55
N LEU A 70 -6.89 17.80 23.24
CA LEU A 70 -6.56 16.64 22.40
C LEU A 70 -5.05 16.37 22.38
N GLU A 71 -4.22 17.40 22.37
CA GLU A 71 -2.75 17.26 22.44
C GLU A 71 -2.29 16.64 23.77
N LEU A 72 -2.84 17.10 24.90
CA LEU A 72 -2.57 16.48 26.20
C LEU A 72 -3.12 15.05 26.27
N GLN A 73 -4.29 14.80 25.68
CA GLN A 73 -4.85 13.46 25.59
C GLN A 73 -3.95 12.55 24.73
N ALA A 74 -3.41 13.03 23.60
CA ALA A 74 -2.48 12.27 22.78
C ALA A 74 -1.22 11.88 23.57
N ILE A 75 -0.69 12.79 24.40
CA ILE A 75 0.39 12.50 25.35
C ILE A 75 0.00 11.38 26.31
N PHE A 76 -1.19 11.48 26.92
CA PHE A 76 -1.67 10.46 27.85
C PHE A 76 -1.84 9.09 27.19
N LEU A 77 -2.41 9.04 25.98
CA LEU A 77 -2.59 7.80 25.22
C LEU A 77 -1.23 7.20 24.81
N ALA A 78 -0.26 8.03 24.44
CA ALA A 78 1.09 7.59 24.12
C ALA A 78 1.80 7.00 25.35
N LEU A 79 1.69 7.63 26.52
CA LEU A 79 2.20 7.09 27.79
C LEU A 79 1.59 5.72 28.07
N ASN A 80 0.25 5.61 28.03
CA ASN A 80 -0.42 4.33 28.22
C ASN A 80 0.04 3.25 27.23
N CYS A 81 0.43 3.60 26.00
CA CYS A 81 0.93 2.64 25.02
C CYS A 81 2.36 2.18 25.31
N PHE A 82 3.26 3.11 25.58
CA PHE A 82 4.70 2.84 25.59
C PHE A 82 5.26 2.54 26.99
N THR A 83 4.51 2.82 28.06
CA THR A 83 5.01 2.71 29.44
C THR A 83 4.29 1.69 30.31
N LYS A 84 3.52 0.75 29.73
CA LYS A 84 2.71 -0.23 30.49
C LYS A 84 3.48 -0.98 31.57
N ASN A 85 4.70 -1.39 31.25
CA ASN A 85 5.57 -2.19 32.13
C ASN A 85 6.84 -1.42 32.53
N ILE A 86 6.81 -0.09 32.47
CA ILE A 86 7.93 0.78 32.79
C ILE A 86 7.64 1.48 34.13
N SER A 87 8.62 1.46 35.01
CA SER A 87 8.61 2.21 36.27
C SER A 87 9.97 2.85 36.52
N ASN A 88 10.00 3.95 37.26
CA ASN A 88 11.24 4.59 37.72
C ASN A 88 12.16 5.06 36.56
N GLN A 89 11.57 5.64 35.50
CA GLN A 89 12.29 6.14 34.32
C GLN A 89 11.90 7.59 33.99
N HIS A 90 12.81 8.29 33.31
CA HIS A 90 12.61 9.63 32.78
C HIS A 90 12.14 9.58 31.32
N ILE A 91 10.95 10.13 31.07
CA ILE A 91 10.32 10.19 29.75
C ILE A 91 10.33 11.64 29.26
N LEU A 92 10.87 11.84 28.07
CA LEU A 92 10.84 13.10 27.35
C LEU A 92 9.73 13.07 26.29
N ILE A 93 8.75 13.97 26.43
CA ILE A 93 7.69 14.20 25.46
C ILE A 93 8.12 15.28 24.47
N LYS A 94 7.98 14.98 23.18
CA LYS A 94 8.24 15.89 22.08
C LYS A 94 6.95 16.16 21.32
N SER A 95 6.58 17.44 21.21
CA SER A 95 5.36 17.89 20.50
C SER A 95 5.61 19.29 19.93
N ASP A 96 4.87 19.66 18.90
CA ASP A 96 4.85 21.03 18.36
C ASP A 96 3.87 21.95 19.11
N ASN A 97 3.00 21.41 19.97
CA ASN A 97 2.07 22.19 20.78
C ASN A 97 2.73 22.71 22.07
N VAL A 98 3.23 23.94 22.02
CA VAL A 98 3.85 24.63 23.16
C VAL A 98 2.90 24.76 24.36
N SER A 99 1.58 24.89 24.15
CA SER A 99 0.62 25.02 25.25
C SER A 99 0.51 23.73 26.06
N ALA A 100 0.39 22.58 25.39
CA ALA A 100 0.36 21.27 26.02
C ALA A 100 1.66 21.00 26.79
N LEU A 101 2.82 21.27 26.18
CA LEU A 101 4.12 21.11 26.83
C LEU A 101 4.31 22.05 28.02
N SER A 102 3.77 23.27 27.97
CA SER A 102 3.78 24.18 29.12
C SER A 102 2.97 23.62 30.28
N TYR A 103 1.83 22.96 30.01
CA TYR A 103 1.01 22.33 31.05
C TYR A 103 1.71 21.11 31.66
N ILE A 104 2.39 20.29 30.85
CA ILE A 104 3.23 19.20 31.34
C ILE A 104 4.36 19.76 32.23
N ASN A 105 5.21 20.64 31.70
CA ASN A 105 6.39 21.13 32.44
C ASN A 105 6.07 21.90 33.73
N ARG A 106 4.87 22.50 33.82
CA ARG A 106 4.42 23.24 35.00
C ARG A 106 3.49 22.44 35.91
N GLN A 107 3.22 21.19 35.58
CA GLN A 107 2.29 20.32 36.29
C GLN A 107 0.88 20.94 36.46
N GLY A 108 0.40 21.60 35.41
CA GLY A 108 -0.92 22.21 35.37
C GLY A 108 -0.92 23.66 34.89
N GLY A 109 -2.07 24.31 35.03
CA GLY A 109 -2.27 25.70 34.65
C GLY A 109 -3.64 26.22 35.10
N THR A 110 -3.77 27.54 35.23
CA THR A 110 -4.94 28.19 35.83
C THR A 110 -6.03 28.60 34.83
N LYS A 111 -5.76 28.46 33.52
CA LYS A 111 -6.59 29.07 32.46
C LYS A 111 -7.72 28.18 31.92
N SER A 112 -7.63 26.88 32.14
CA SER A 112 -8.63 25.92 31.64
C SER A 112 -8.72 24.74 32.57
N ASN A 113 -9.94 24.50 33.08
CA ASN A 113 -10.24 23.36 33.94
C ASN A 113 -10.11 22.03 33.16
N ASP A 114 -10.42 22.02 31.87
CA ASP A 114 -10.35 20.79 31.06
C ASP A 114 -8.90 20.37 30.80
N LEU A 115 -7.99 21.34 30.53
CA LEU A 115 -6.56 21.05 30.43
C LEU A 115 -5.99 20.56 31.77
N LEU A 116 -6.42 21.19 32.88
CA LEU A 116 -5.99 20.81 34.22
C LEU A 116 -6.37 19.36 34.55
N LYS A 117 -7.64 18.97 34.33
CA LYS A 117 -8.12 17.60 34.56
C LYS A 117 -7.29 16.53 33.81
N VAL A 118 -6.96 16.79 32.55
CA VAL A 118 -6.14 15.84 31.76
C VAL A 118 -4.73 15.76 32.31
N VAL A 119 -4.14 16.90 32.69
CA VAL A 119 -2.78 16.95 33.27
C VAL A 119 -2.73 16.28 34.63
N ASP A 120 -3.74 16.47 35.48
CA ASP A 120 -3.86 15.78 36.77
C ASP A 120 -3.88 14.26 36.55
N THR A 121 -4.67 13.78 35.58
CA THR A 121 -4.72 12.35 35.21
C THR A 121 -3.35 11.83 34.74
N ILE A 122 -2.61 12.62 33.96
CA ILE A 122 -1.25 12.27 33.52
C ILE A 122 -0.30 12.16 34.72
N TRP A 123 -0.34 13.12 35.65
CA TRP A 123 0.55 13.13 36.81
C TRP A 123 0.23 12.04 37.82
N GLU A 124 -1.05 11.74 38.06
CA GLU A 124 -1.46 10.58 38.86
C GLU A 124 -0.95 9.28 38.24
N PHE A 125 -1.07 9.12 36.92
CA PHE A 125 -0.56 7.96 36.19
C PHE A 125 0.97 7.82 36.32
N CYS A 126 1.70 8.93 36.18
CA CYS A 126 3.15 8.97 36.33
C CYS A 126 3.58 8.67 37.77
N GLN A 127 2.93 9.28 38.76
CA GLN A 127 3.23 9.10 40.18
C GLN A 127 3.04 7.64 40.61
N ALA A 128 1.94 7.01 40.20
CA ALA A 128 1.67 5.60 40.48
C ALA A 128 2.75 4.64 39.94
N ARG A 129 3.56 5.09 38.97
CA ARG A 129 4.63 4.31 38.31
C ARG A 129 6.03 4.89 38.52
N GLN A 130 6.17 5.92 39.36
CA GLN A 130 7.43 6.64 39.58
C GLN A 130 8.07 7.15 38.27
N LEU A 131 7.26 7.59 37.31
CA LEU A 131 7.76 8.14 36.05
C LEU A 131 8.03 9.63 36.20
N THR A 132 9.19 10.08 35.71
CA THR A 132 9.48 11.51 35.56
C THR A 132 9.13 11.94 34.15
N LEU A 133 8.38 13.03 33.99
CA LEU A 133 7.95 13.53 32.68
C LEU A 133 8.49 14.93 32.43
N THR A 134 9.08 15.15 31.27
CA THR A 134 9.46 16.48 30.77
C THR A 134 8.99 16.69 29.34
N GLY A 135 8.76 17.94 28.95
CA GLY A 135 8.29 18.32 27.63
C GLY A 135 9.28 19.21 26.89
N GLU A 136 9.61 18.87 25.65
CA GLU A 136 10.47 19.64 24.75
C GLU A 136 9.74 19.95 23.45
N HIS A 137 9.72 21.22 23.07
CA HIS A 137 9.08 21.65 21.83
C HIS A 137 9.92 21.23 20.62
N VAL A 138 9.26 20.63 19.64
CA VAL A 138 9.85 20.29 18.35
C VAL A 138 9.05 20.97 17.24
N PRO A 139 9.70 21.68 16.29
CA PRO A 139 8.99 22.26 15.15
C PRO A 139 8.15 21.21 14.40
N GLY A 140 6.92 21.54 14.00
CA GLY A 140 6.00 20.59 13.36
C GLY A 140 6.58 19.86 12.14
N ILE A 141 7.47 20.51 11.35
CA ILE A 141 8.17 19.87 10.22
C ILE A 141 9.06 18.69 10.64
N LEU A 142 9.57 18.70 11.88
CA LEU A 142 10.37 17.65 12.49
C LEU A 142 9.51 16.65 13.29
N ASN A 143 8.21 16.94 13.49
CA ASN A 143 7.23 16.05 14.13
C ASN A 143 6.40 15.24 13.11
N GLY A 144 6.84 15.21 11.84
CA GLY A 144 6.06 14.70 10.71
C GLY A 144 5.57 13.25 10.83
N GLU A 145 6.24 12.38 11.60
CA GLU A 145 5.77 11.01 11.80
C GLU A 145 4.54 10.92 12.72
N ALA A 146 4.57 11.60 13.87
CA ALA A 146 3.44 11.64 14.79
C ALA A 146 2.24 12.38 14.15
N ASP A 147 2.53 13.48 13.44
CA ASP A 147 1.58 14.26 12.63
C ASP A 147 0.88 13.42 11.56
N CYS A 148 1.65 12.61 10.83
CA CYS A 148 1.09 11.70 9.84
C CYS A 148 0.17 10.67 10.50
N LEU A 149 0.57 10.10 11.64
CA LEU A 149 -0.21 9.10 12.37
C LEU A 149 -1.50 9.66 12.99
N SER A 150 -1.54 10.95 13.36
CA SER A 150 -2.73 11.61 13.90
C SER A 150 -3.77 11.94 12.82
N ARG A 151 -3.35 12.09 11.55
CA ARG A 151 -4.22 12.51 10.43
C ARG A 151 -4.54 11.43 9.41
N HIS A 152 -3.66 10.45 9.24
CA HIS A 152 -3.77 9.41 8.21
C HIS A 152 -3.97 8.03 8.84
N TRP A 153 -5.23 7.70 9.12
CA TRP A 153 -5.60 6.35 9.54
C TRP A 153 -5.92 5.47 8.32
N GLU A 154 -4.97 4.65 7.90
CA GLU A 154 -5.08 3.73 6.76
C GLU A 154 -5.59 2.32 7.12
N ASP A 155 -6.10 2.09 8.34
CA ASP A 155 -6.55 0.74 8.73
C ASP A 155 -8.04 0.51 8.43
N ALA A 156 -8.33 0.24 7.16
CA ALA A 156 -9.65 -0.18 6.69
C ALA A 156 -10.06 -1.60 7.18
N SER A 157 -9.31 -2.21 8.09
CA SER A 157 -9.66 -3.48 8.74
C SER A 157 -10.19 -3.33 10.17
N ASP A 158 -10.23 -2.12 10.72
CA ASP A 158 -10.64 -1.81 12.10
C ASP A 158 -12.18 -1.71 12.27
N TRP A 159 -12.89 -2.73 11.79
CA TRP A 159 -14.35 -2.84 11.89
C TRP A 159 -14.76 -3.62 13.13
N MET A 160 -15.97 -3.36 13.64
CA MET A 160 -16.63 -4.20 14.63
C MET A 160 -17.96 -4.73 14.11
N LEU A 161 -18.46 -5.79 14.73
CA LEU A 161 -19.84 -6.21 14.55
C LEU A 161 -20.77 -5.14 15.13
N ASN A 162 -22.00 -5.02 14.60
CA ASN A 162 -23.00 -4.16 15.20
C ASN A 162 -23.24 -4.57 16.67
N LYS A 163 -23.22 -3.60 17.59
CA LYS A 163 -23.35 -3.85 19.04
C LYS A 163 -24.59 -4.64 19.42
N GLN A 164 -25.73 -4.42 18.74
CA GLN A 164 -26.96 -5.18 19.01
C GLN A 164 -26.80 -6.66 18.63
N ILE A 165 -26.20 -6.94 17.49
CA ILE A 165 -25.92 -8.32 17.03
C ILE A 165 -24.89 -8.97 17.95
N PHE A 166 -23.83 -8.25 18.33
CA PHE A 166 -22.86 -8.75 19.30
C PHE A 166 -23.51 -9.09 20.64
N ASN A 167 -24.41 -8.23 21.15
CA ASN A 167 -25.12 -8.50 22.40
C ASN A 167 -25.97 -9.78 22.31
N GLN A 168 -26.63 -10.03 21.17
CA GLN A 168 -27.38 -11.29 20.94
C GLN A 168 -26.45 -12.51 20.92
N ILE A 169 -25.28 -12.39 20.28
CA ILE A 169 -24.27 -13.45 20.26
C ILE A 169 -23.73 -13.69 21.68
N ALA A 170 -23.37 -12.63 22.41
CA ALA A 170 -22.84 -12.72 23.76
C ALA A 170 -23.85 -13.32 24.75
N GLN A 171 -25.15 -13.12 24.54
CA GLN A 171 -26.21 -13.79 25.32
C GLN A 171 -26.27 -15.31 25.10
N THR A 172 -25.89 -15.78 23.91
CA THR A 172 -26.03 -17.20 23.52
C THR A 172 -24.72 -17.98 23.67
N LEU A 173 -23.60 -17.36 23.30
CA LEU A 173 -22.28 -17.98 23.19
C LEU A 173 -21.25 -17.37 24.16
N GLY A 174 -21.60 -16.26 24.81
CA GLY A 174 -20.78 -15.62 25.82
C GLY A 174 -21.07 -16.14 27.24
N PRO A 175 -20.61 -15.43 28.27
CA PRO A 175 -19.87 -14.17 28.22
C PRO A 175 -18.44 -14.35 27.68
N PHE A 176 -17.99 -13.39 26.86
CA PHE A 176 -16.62 -13.36 26.37
C PHE A 176 -15.74 -12.58 27.35
N GLN A 177 -14.61 -13.16 27.72
CA GLN A 177 -13.63 -12.56 28.61
C GLN A 177 -12.73 -11.56 27.90
N ILE A 178 -12.49 -11.75 26.59
CA ILE A 178 -11.57 -10.92 25.81
C ILE A 178 -12.02 -10.75 24.36
N ASP A 179 -11.83 -9.55 23.83
CA ASP A 179 -11.98 -9.23 22.41
C ASP A 179 -10.62 -9.24 21.70
N LEU A 180 -10.39 -10.21 20.83
CA LEU A 180 -9.16 -10.35 20.07
C LEU A 180 -9.26 -9.59 18.75
N PHE A 181 -8.18 -8.87 18.42
CA PHE A 181 -8.02 -8.03 17.22
C PHE A 181 -8.78 -6.69 17.27
N ALA A 182 -9.16 -6.23 18.44
CA ALA A 182 -9.85 -4.96 18.63
C ALA A 182 -8.92 -3.80 19.05
N SER A 183 -9.39 -2.59 18.85
CA SER A 183 -8.80 -1.32 19.29
C SER A 183 -9.75 -0.62 20.26
N ARG A 184 -9.29 0.47 20.89
CA ARG A 184 -10.11 1.26 21.83
C ARG A 184 -11.46 1.72 21.25
N THR A 185 -11.52 1.91 19.93
CA THR A 185 -12.72 2.45 19.25
C THR A 185 -13.73 1.37 18.87
N ASN A 186 -13.32 0.10 18.78
CA ASN A 186 -14.16 -0.97 18.25
C ASN A 186 -14.28 -2.20 19.18
N ALA A 187 -13.57 -2.21 20.31
CA ALA A 187 -13.68 -3.25 21.33
C ALA A 187 -15.12 -3.41 21.83
N GLN A 188 -15.58 -4.67 21.86
CA GLN A 188 -16.89 -5.06 22.34
C GLN A 188 -16.84 -5.75 23.71
N CYS A 189 -15.64 -6.12 24.17
CA CYS A 189 -15.39 -6.60 25.53
C CYS A 189 -14.57 -5.56 26.32
N PRO A 190 -14.70 -5.50 27.66
CA PRO A 190 -13.89 -4.61 28.50
C PRO A 190 -12.38 -4.89 28.41
N VAL A 191 -12.01 -6.16 28.21
CA VAL A 191 -10.62 -6.58 27.98
C VAL A 191 -10.46 -6.89 26.49
N TYR A 192 -9.43 -6.34 25.86
CA TYR A 192 -9.16 -6.60 24.45
C TYR A 192 -7.67 -6.69 24.14
N CYS A 193 -7.35 -7.31 23.00
CA CYS A 193 -6.01 -7.45 22.47
C CYS A 193 -5.93 -6.82 21.08
N SER A 194 -5.05 -5.84 20.95
CA SER A 194 -4.89 -5.01 19.77
C SER A 194 -3.75 -5.48 18.86
N TRP A 195 -3.80 -5.09 17.58
CA TRP A 195 -2.72 -5.41 16.65
C TRP A 195 -1.44 -4.60 16.89
N LYS A 196 -1.58 -3.31 17.21
CA LYS A 196 -0.51 -2.37 17.59
C LYS A 196 -0.66 -1.97 19.06
N PRO A 197 0.36 -1.39 19.72
CA PRO A 197 0.22 -0.83 21.06
C PRO A 197 -0.97 0.12 21.13
N ASP A 198 -2.00 -0.23 21.89
CA ASP A 198 -3.22 0.58 22.05
C ASP A 198 -3.44 0.86 23.55
N PRO A 199 -3.90 2.05 23.95
CA PRO A 199 -3.89 2.52 25.33
C PRO A 199 -4.62 1.60 26.31
N GLY A 200 -5.81 1.11 25.93
CA GLY A 200 -6.63 0.27 26.81
C GLY A 200 -6.46 -1.23 26.57
N SER A 201 -5.66 -1.62 25.58
CA SER A 201 -5.45 -3.00 25.21
C SER A 201 -4.62 -3.73 26.27
N GLN A 202 -5.03 -4.92 26.71
CA GLN A 202 -4.26 -5.66 27.72
C GLN A 202 -3.01 -6.32 27.11
N TRP A 203 -3.06 -6.66 25.82
CA TRP A 203 -1.96 -7.30 25.09
C TRP A 203 -1.86 -6.81 23.66
N VAL A 204 -0.66 -6.86 23.09
CA VAL A 204 -0.43 -6.57 21.67
C VAL A 204 -0.20 -7.88 20.92
N ASN A 205 -0.79 -8.02 19.75
CA ASN A 205 -0.73 -9.19 18.87
C ASN A 205 -1.38 -10.46 19.49
N ALA A 206 -2.66 -10.67 19.17
CA ALA A 206 -3.46 -11.79 19.67
C ALA A 206 -2.89 -13.18 19.38
N PHE A 207 -1.98 -13.33 18.41
CA PHE A 207 -1.32 -14.61 18.13
C PHE A 207 -0.27 -15.02 19.17
N THR A 208 0.15 -14.10 20.03
CA THR A 208 1.10 -14.38 21.13
C THR A 208 0.43 -15.01 22.36
N LEU A 209 -0.90 -14.90 22.47
CA LEU A 209 -1.67 -15.47 23.57
C LEU A 209 -1.98 -16.94 23.32
N THR A 210 -2.09 -17.75 24.38
CA THR A 210 -2.75 -19.06 24.32
C THR A 210 -4.25 -18.86 24.26
N TRP A 211 -4.92 -19.54 23.32
CA TRP A 211 -6.37 -19.51 23.15
C TRP A 211 -7.05 -20.74 23.79
N THR A 212 -6.29 -21.73 24.26
CA THR A 212 -6.81 -22.85 25.05
C THR A 212 -7.52 -22.34 26.30
N ASN A 213 -8.79 -22.76 26.50
CA ASN A 213 -9.66 -22.33 27.61
C ASN A 213 -9.91 -20.82 27.71
N LEU A 214 -9.63 -20.05 26.66
CA LEU A 214 -9.88 -18.62 26.63
C LEU A 214 -11.25 -18.36 26.01
N ALA A 215 -12.19 -17.81 26.79
CA ALA A 215 -13.49 -17.39 26.28
C ALA A 215 -13.36 -16.10 25.43
N ALA A 216 -12.76 -16.24 24.25
CA ALA A 216 -12.44 -15.11 23.37
C ALA A 216 -13.52 -14.89 22.31
N TYR A 217 -13.89 -13.62 22.14
CA TYR A 217 -14.49 -13.12 20.91
C TYR A 217 -13.37 -12.76 19.93
N VAL A 218 -13.46 -13.24 18.69
CA VAL A 218 -12.38 -13.08 17.71
C VAL A 218 -12.95 -12.45 16.45
N PHE A 219 -12.54 -11.21 16.15
CA PHE A 219 -12.97 -10.46 14.97
C PHE A 219 -11.75 -9.98 14.16
N PRO A 220 -11.03 -10.89 13.49
CA PRO A 220 -9.77 -10.56 12.86
C PRO A 220 -9.99 -9.89 11.49
N PRO A 221 -9.03 -9.04 11.04
CA PRO A 221 -8.92 -8.65 9.64
C PRO A 221 -9.01 -9.86 8.69
N PHE A 222 -9.66 -9.71 7.54
CA PHE A 222 -9.94 -10.84 6.62
C PHE A 222 -8.69 -11.67 6.27
N ILE A 223 -7.55 -11.00 6.06
CA ILE A 223 -6.27 -11.65 5.74
C ILE A 223 -5.71 -12.54 6.87
N LEU A 224 -6.19 -12.36 8.10
CA LEU A 224 -5.74 -13.10 9.28
C LEU A 224 -6.64 -14.27 9.65
N ILE A 225 -7.83 -14.42 9.05
CA ILE A 225 -8.80 -15.50 9.35
C ILE A 225 -8.14 -16.88 9.24
N ALA A 226 -7.41 -17.16 8.15
CA ALA A 226 -6.74 -18.45 7.97
C ALA A 226 -5.68 -18.74 9.05
N ARG A 227 -5.06 -17.69 9.60
CA ARG A 227 -4.11 -17.81 10.70
C ARG A 227 -4.83 -18.04 12.03
N CYS A 228 -5.99 -17.40 12.25
CA CYS A 228 -6.84 -17.62 13.42
C CYS A 228 -7.37 -19.06 13.46
N LEU A 229 -7.92 -19.57 12.34
CA LEU A 229 -8.43 -20.95 12.24
C LEU A 229 -7.35 -21.99 12.52
N ARG A 230 -6.13 -21.78 11.99
CA ARG A 230 -4.98 -22.62 12.28
C ARG A 230 -4.65 -22.66 13.76
N LYS A 231 -4.60 -21.50 14.42
CA LYS A 231 -4.33 -21.39 15.86
C LYS A 231 -5.41 -22.09 16.69
N VAL A 232 -6.69 -21.92 16.33
CA VAL A 232 -7.81 -22.63 16.96
C VAL A 232 -7.64 -24.14 16.87
N ARG A 233 -7.24 -24.66 15.70
CA ARG A 233 -7.00 -26.09 15.48
C ARG A 233 -5.79 -26.61 16.26
N GLU A 234 -4.66 -25.91 16.17
CA GLU A 234 -3.40 -26.30 16.83
C GLU A 234 -3.54 -26.34 18.36
N GLU A 235 -4.25 -25.37 18.93
CA GLU A 235 -4.42 -25.23 20.38
C GLU A 235 -5.69 -25.91 20.92
N LYS A 236 -6.48 -26.53 20.03
CA LYS A 236 -7.80 -27.09 20.33
C LYS A 236 -8.68 -26.10 21.11
N ALA A 237 -8.61 -24.83 20.74
CA ALA A 237 -9.29 -23.75 21.42
C ALA A 237 -10.78 -23.70 21.02
N THR A 238 -11.62 -23.23 21.94
CA THR A 238 -13.03 -22.92 21.65
C THR A 238 -13.21 -21.41 21.76
N VAL A 239 -13.39 -20.75 20.62
CA VAL A 239 -13.54 -19.28 20.54
C VAL A 239 -14.73 -18.90 19.67
N CYS A 240 -15.36 -17.75 19.93
CA CYS A 240 -16.39 -17.21 19.06
C CYS A 240 -15.74 -16.41 17.92
N LEU A 241 -15.42 -17.10 16.83
CA LEU A 241 -14.82 -16.49 15.64
C LEU A 241 -15.91 -15.98 14.71
N ASN A 242 -15.96 -14.65 14.52
CA ASN A 242 -16.86 -14.03 13.57
C ASN A 242 -16.05 -13.45 12.40
N PHE A 243 -16.51 -13.71 11.18
CA PHE A 243 -15.86 -13.24 9.96
C PHE A 243 -16.90 -12.81 8.94
N ARG A 244 -16.50 -11.85 8.09
CA ARG A 244 -17.29 -11.47 6.90
C ARG A 244 -17.42 -12.69 5.98
N GLY A 245 -18.63 -13.23 5.87
CA GLY A 245 -18.90 -14.42 5.08
C GLY A 245 -19.98 -14.20 4.03
N ASN A 246 -19.59 -13.96 2.77
CA ASN A 246 -20.46 -14.29 1.62
C ASN A 246 -20.12 -15.70 1.04
N LEU A 247 -19.02 -16.33 1.49
CA LEU A 247 -18.63 -17.69 1.07
C LEU A 247 -18.95 -18.77 2.12
N THR A 248 -19.02 -18.43 3.40
CA THR A 248 -19.41 -19.35 4.49
C THR A 248 -20.88 -19.73 4.45
N ALA A 249 -21.74 -18.85 3.92
CA ALA A 249 -23.18 -19.08 3.80
C ALA A 249 -23.55 -20.31 2.95
N ARG A 250 -22.57 -20.94 2.28
CA ARG A 250 -22.75 -22.14 1.44
C ARG A 250 -22.24 -23.44 2.09
N GLY A 251 -21.75 -23.42 3.32
CA GLY A 251 -21.27 -24.63 4.03
C GLY A 251 -20.00 -25.26 3.43
N LEU A 252 -19.16 -24.48 2.75
CA LEU A 252 -17.94 -24.96 2.10
C LEU A 252 -16.81 -25.21 3.10
N SER A 253 -16.04 -26.29 2.91
CA SER A 253 -14.87 -26.60 3.75
C SER A 253 -13.75 -25.56 3.58
N GLU A 254 -12.83 -25.49 4.56
CA GLU A 254 -11.68 -24.57 4.53
C GLU A 254 -10.77 -24.79 3.31
N GLU A 255 -10.59 -26.04 2.90
CA GLU A 255 -9.81 -26.41 1.71
C GLU A 255 -10.47 -25.84 0.46
N ALA A 256 -11.80 -25.97 0.35
CA ALA A 256 -12.56 -25.41 -0.75
C ALA A 256 -12.48 -23.87 -0.78
N GLN A 257 -12.60 -23.21 0.38
CA GLN A 257 -12.49 -21.75 0.47
C GLN A 257 -11.09 -21.25 0.10
N THR A 258 -10.04 -21.96 0.56
CA THR A 258 -8.65 -21.63 0.21
C THR A 258 -8.41 -21.79 -1.29
N LEU A 259 -8.90 -22.88 -1.87
CA LEU A 259 -8.79 -23.11 -3.32
C LEU A 259 -9.58 -22.06 -4.12
N ILE A 260 -10.80 -21.71 -3.70
CA ILE A 260 -11.61 -20.67 -4.35
C ILE A 260 -10.89 -19.32 -4.28
N THR A 261 -10.36 -18.95 -3.11
CA THR A 261 -9.66 -17.66 -2.94
C THR A 261 -8.34 -17.63 -3.71
N SER A 262 -7.68 -18.79 -3.88
CA SER A 262 -6.46 -18.93 -4.70
C SER A 262 -6.69 -18.70 -6.21
N SER A 263 -7.94 -18.72 -6.67
CA SER A 263 -8.29 -18.44 -8.06
C SER A 263 -7.92 -17.01 -8.48
N TRP A 264 -7.88 -16.07 -7.53
CA TRP A 264 -7.41 -14.72 -7.76
C TRP A 264 -5.91 -14.61 -7.45
N ARG A 265 -5.18 -14.01 -8.40
CA ARG A 265 -3.78 -13.62 -8.15
C ARG A 265 -3.77 -12.46 -7.15
N LYS A 266 -2.72 -12.39 -6.32
CA LYS A 266 -2.54 -11.33 -5.32
C LYS A 266 -2.82 -9.92 -5.87
N GLY A 267 -2.27 -9.55 -7.03
CA GLY A 267 -2.51 -8.23 -7.62
C GLY A 267 -3.97 -7.96 -8.04
N THR A 268 -4.76 -9.00 -8.34
CA THR A 268 -6.20 -8.87 -8.59
C THR A 268 -6.96 -8.69 -7.27
N SER A 269 -6.59 -9.43 -6.22
CA SER A 269 -7.13 -9.23 -4.86
C SER A 269 -6.86 -7.82 -4.36
N ASP A 270 -5.60 -7.37 -4.40
CA ASP A 270 -5.20 -6.04 -3.92
C ASP A 270 -5.97 -4.92 -4.69
N GLN A 271 -6.25 -5.11 -5.99
CA GLN A 271 -7.07 -4.21 -6.78
C GLN A 271 -8.53 -4.22 -6.33
N TYR A 272 -9.12 -5.40 -6.11
CA TYR A 272 -10.51 -5.53 -5.69
C TYR A 272 -10.72 -4.95 -4.29
N ASP A 273 -9.78 -5.18 -3.38
CA ASP A 273 -9.78 -4.59 -2.04
C ASP A 273 -9.77 -3.06 -2.11
N CYS A 274 -8.97 -2.49 -3.00
CA CYS A 274 -8.94 -1.05 -3.25
C CYS A 274 -10.29 -0.53 -3.76
N VAL A 275 -10.93 -1.21 -4.72
CA VAL A 275 -12.27 -0.84 -5.18
C VAL A 275 -13.27 -0.93 -4.04
N TRP A 276 -13.22 -2.01 -3.26
CA TRP A 276 -14.16 -2.23 -2.17
C TRP A 276 -14.09 -1.12 -1.12
N LYS A 277 -12.88 -0.62 -0.81
CA LYS A 277 -12.71 0.56 0.05
C LYS A 277 -13.41 1.80 -0.52
N PHE A 278 -13.20 2.10 -1.80
CA PHE A 278 -13.86 3.24 -2.46
C PHE A 278 -15.39 3.10 -2.47
N PHE A 279 -15.88 1.91 -2.81
CA PHE A 279 -17.30 1.64 -2.86
C PHE A 279 -17.96 1.70 -1.48
N SER A 280 -17.32 1.11 -0.46
CA SER A 280 -17.82 1.13 0.92
C SER A 280 -17.88 2.56 1.48
N GLY A 281 -16.85 3.38 1.20
CA GLY A 281 -16.86 4.80 1.56
C GLY A 281 -18.01 5.56 0.88
N TRP A 282 -18.17 5.37 -0.44
CA TRP A 282 -19.26 5.97 -1.21
C TRP A 282 -20.65 5.56 -0.70
N CYS A 283 -20.82 4.29 -0.31
CA CYS A 283 -22.05 3.78 0.29
C CYS A 283 -22.30 4.40 1.67
N SER A 284 -21.25 4.50 2.51
CA SER A 284 -21.35 5.07 3.85
C SER A 284 -21.79 6.54 3.83
N GLU A 285 -21.30 7.34 2.88
CA GLU A 285 -21.72 8.74 2.70
C GLU A 285 -23.21 8.88 2.35
N ARG A 286 -23.84 7.80 1.89
CA ARG A 286 -25.23 7.77 1.38
C ARG A 286 -26.12 6.85 2.21
N GLU A 287 -25.64 6.39 3.35
CA GLU A 287 -26.35 5.45 4.24
C GLU A 287 -26.77 4.14 3.54
N ILE A 288 -26.04 3.75 2.49
CA ILE A 288 -26.25 2.51 1.76
C ILE A 288 -25.45 1.40 2.44
N ASN A 289 -26.05 0.22 2.60
CA ASN A 289 -25.31 -0.96 3.04
C ASN A 289 -24.49 -1.51 1.85
N PRO A 290 -23.14 -1.48 1.90
CA PRO A 290 -22.30 -1.86 0.77
C PRO A 290 -22.40 -3.35 0.41
N PHE A 291 -22.96 -4.19 1.27
CA PHE A 291 -23.10 -5.63 1.01
C PHE A 291 -24.40 -6.02 0.31
N CYS A 292 -25.40 -5.15 0.31
CA CYS A 292 -26.68 -5.37 -0.35
C CYS A 292 -27.08 -4.20 -1.25
N ALA A 293 -26.07 -3.49 -1.77
CA ALA A 293 -26.28 -2.38 -2.67
C ALA A 293 -27.06 -2.83 -3.91
N SER A 294 -28.08 -2.05 -4.26
CA SER A 294 -28.97 -2.30 -5.39
C SER A 294 -28.26 -2.12 -6.73
N LEU A 295 -28.94 -2.54 -7.81
CA LEU A 295 -28.46 -2.34 -9.16
C LEU A 295 -28.29 -0.85 -9.47
N GLU A 296 -29.23 -0.03 -9.01
CA GLU A 296 -29.27 1.41 -9.17
C GLU A 296 -28.10 2.07 -8.46
N GLU A 297 -27.84 1.69 -7.20
CA GLU A 297 -26.73 2.22 -6.40
C GLU A 297 -25.37 1.87 -7.01
N ALA A 298 -25.17 0.62 -7.42
CA ALA A 298 -23.94 0.20 -8.08
C ALA A 298 -23.75 0.91 -9.43
N SER A 299 -24.84 1.18 -10.16
CA SER A 299 -24.80 1.94 -11.42
C SER A 299 -24.45 3.40 -11.21
N ASN A 300 -25.06 4.04 -10.20
CA ASN A 300 -24.79 5.42 -9.82
C ASN A 300 -23.36 5.61 -9.34
N PHE A 301 -22.83 4.67 -8.55
CA PHE A 301 -21.42 4.67 -8.16
C PHE A 301 -20.51 4.66 -9.40
N LEU A 302 -20.70 3.72 -10.33
CA LEU A 302 -19.87 3.62 -11.54
C LEU A 302 -19.96 4.88 -12.42
N ALA A 303 -21.15 5.48 -12.52
CA ALA A 303 -21.37 6.73 -13.25
C ALA A 303 -20.66 7.91 -12.57
N GLU A 304 -20.75 8.04 -11.25
CA GLU A 304 -20.05 9.11 -10.51
C GLU A 304 -18.53 8.99 -10.64
N GLN A 305 -18.00 7.76 -10.60
CA GLN A 305 -16.57 7.54 -10.83
C GLN A 305 -16.15 7.90 -12.26
N PHE A 306 -17.03 7.75 -13.25
CA PHE A 306 -16.78 8.21 -14.61
C PHE A 306 -16.66 9.74 -14.68
N GLU A 307 -17.58 10.46 -14.03
CA GLU A 307 -17.57 11.93 -13.93
C GLU A 307 -16.35 12.44 -13.17
N LYS A 308 -15.88 11.71 -12.15
CA LYS A 308 -14.59 11.91 -11.46
C LYS A 308 -13.36 11.62 -12.34
N GLY A 309 -13.52 11.45 -13.65
CA GLY A 309 -12.43 11.31 -14.61
C GLY A 309 -11.82 9.91 -14.74
N LYS A 310 -12.39 8.87 -14.12
CA LYS A 310 -11.81 7.52 -14.17
C LYS A 310 -11.87 6.91 -15.58
N SER A 311 -10.80 6.23 -15.99
CA SER A 311 -10.72 5.58 -17.31
C SER A 311 -11.68 4.40 -17.44
N TYR A 312 -12.04 4.02 -18.67
CA TYR A 312 -12.80 2.78 -18.93
C TYR A 312 -12.15 1.55 -18.27
N SER A 313 -10.82 1.41 -18.38
CA SER A 313 -10.11 0.28 -17.77
C SER A 313 -10.27 0.24 -16.25
N THR A 314 -10.28 1.41 -15.59
CA THR A 314 -10.49 1.51 -14.15
C THR A 314 -11.91 1.11 -13.78
N LEU A 315 -12.92 1.64 -14.48
CA LEU A 315 -14.32 1.32 -14.23
C LEU A 315 -14.66 -0.14 -14.52
N ASN A 316 -13.97 -0.76 -15.48
CA ASN A 316 -14.14 -2.20 -15.72
C ASN A 316 -13.56 -3.06 -14.60
N ILE A 317 -12.50 -2.59 -13.91
CA ILE A 317 -12.01 -3.22 -12.67
C ILE A 317 -13.06 -3.04 -11.57
N TYR A 318 -13.63 -1.84 -11.44
CA TYR A 318 -14.67 -1.57 -10.43
C TYR A 318 -15.87 -2.51 -10.62
N ARG A 319 -16.40 -2.57 -11.85
CA ARG A 319 -17.47 -3.51 -12.23
C ARG A 319 -17.15 -4.96 -11.83
N SER A 320 -15.93 -5.41 -12.11
CA SER A 320 -15.53 -6.81 -11.86
C SER A 320 -15.37 -7.09 -10.36
N ALA A 321 -14.85 -6.14 -9.59
CA ALA A 321 -14.72 -6.23 -8.14
C ALA A 321 -16.11 -6.25 -7.46
N LEU A 322 -17.00 -5.33 -7.83
CA LEU A 322 -18.37 -5.30 -7.32
C LEU A 322 -19.13 -6.58 -7.67
N SER A 323 -18.96 -7.08 -8.90
CA SER A 323 -19.56 -8.35 -9.32
C SER A 323 -19.06 -9.58 -8.57
N ALA A 324 -17.89 -9.50 -7.94
CA ALA A 324 -17.34 -10.57 -7.11
C ALA A 324 -17.77 -10.45 -5.64
N ALA A 325 -18.01 -9.21 -5.17
CA ALA A 325 -18.31 -8.93 -3.78
C ALA A 325 -19.82 -8.92 -3.47
N LEU A 326 -20.64 -8.41 -4.38
CA LEU A 326 -22.09 -8.31 -4.22
C LEU A 326 -22.80 -9.61 -4.61
N PRO A 327 -23.93 -9.92 -3.96
CA PRO A 327 -24.75 -11.05 -4.36
C PRO A 327 -25.28 -10.87 -5.80
N PRO A 328 -25.63 -11.97 -6.50
CA PRO A 328 -26.31 -11.87 -7.78
C PRO A 328 -27.60 -11.05 -7.66
N ILE A 329 -27.83 -10.17 -8.63
CA ILE A 329 -29.06 -9.38 -8.77
C ILE A 329 -29.82 -9.96 -9.97
N ASP A 330 -31.11 -10.25 -9.79
CA ASP A 330 -31.94 -10.93 -10.79
C ASP A 330 -31.32 -12.25 -11.29
N GLY A 331 -30.70 -13.00 -10.36
CA GLY A 331 -30.04 -14.28 -10.65
C GLY A 331 -28.74 -14.15 -11.47
N LYS A 332 -28.24 -12.94 -11.72
CA LYS A 332 -27.00 -12.70 -12.49
C LYS A 332 -25.96 -11.96 -11.66
N PRO A 333 -24.65 -12.26 -11.82
CA PRO A 333 -23.61 -11.42 -11.25
C PRO A 333 -23.74 -9.98 -11.74
N LEU A 334 -23.58 -8.98 -10.87
CA LEU A 334 -23.75 -7.56 -11.19
C LEU A 334 -23.04 -7.16 -12.50
N GLY A 335 -21.80 -7.62 -12.68
CA GLY A 335 -21.00 -7.26 -13.84
C GLY A 335 -21.52 -7.81 -15.17
N GLN A 336 -22.42 -8.80 -15.13
CA GLN A 336 -23.09 -9.37 -16.30
C GLN A 336 -24.50 -8.80 -16.49
N HIS A 337 -24.98 -7.98 -15.55
CA HIS A 337 -26.31 -7.39 -15.65
C HIS A 337 -26.41 -6.47 -16.89
N PRO A 338 -27.47 -6.56 -17.71
CA PRO A 338 -27.59 -5.79 -18.96
C PRO A 338 -27.42 -4.27 -18.78
N LEU A 339 -27.94 -3.73 -17.68
CA LEU A 339 -27.84 -2.30 -17.37
C LEU A 339 -26.39 -1.88 -17.12
N ILE A 340 -25.63 -2.65 -16.33
CA ILE A 340 -24.22 -2.41 -16.04
C ILE A 340 -23.36 -2.57 -17.32
N CYS A 341 -23.66 -3.57 -18.14
CA CYS A 341 -23.02 -3.75 -19.44
C CYS A 341 -23.26 -2.55 -20.37
N ARG A 342 -24.49 -2.04 -20.42
CA ARG A 342 -24.86 -0.87 -21.21
C ARG A 342 -24.20 0.41 -20.69
N LEU A 343 -24.12 0.57 -19.37
CA LEU A 343 -23.40 1.67 -18.72
C LEU A 343 -21.93 1.69 -19.14
N LEU A 344 -21.21 0.56 -19.02
CA LEU A 344 -19.81 0.50 -19.46
C LEU A 344 -19.63 0.64 -20.97
N LYS A 345 -20.61 0.21 -21.77
CA LYS A 345 -20.62 0.52 -23.21
C LYS A 345 -20.67 2.03 -23.43
N GLY A 346 -21.54 2.75 -22.71
CA GLY A 346 -21.59 4.22 -22.72
C GLY A 346 -20.26 4.86 -22.33
N VAL A 347 -19.62 4.38 -21.25
CA VAL A 347 -18.28 4.81 -20.84
C VAL A 347 -17.27 4.61 -21.97
N SER A 348 -17.28 3.45 -22.65
CA SER A 348 -16.34 3.16 -23.74
C SER A 348 -16.54 4.01 -24.99
N ILE A 349 -17.77 4.48 -25.24
CA ILE A 349 -18.08 5.39 -26.35
C ILE A 349 -17.62 6.80 -26.00
N LYS A 350 -17.97 7.29 -24.80
CA LYS A 350 -17.59 8.65 -24.36
C LYS A 350 -16.09 8.80 -24.10
N ARG A 351 -15.45 7.77 -23.55
CA ARG A 351 -14.02 7.75 -23.20
C ARG A 351 -13.41 6.44 -23.69
N PRO A 352 -13.10 6.32 -25.00
CA PRO A 352 -12.58 5.10 -25.57
C PRO A 352 -11.23 4.70 -24.96
N PRO A 353 -10.95 3.39 -24.76
CA PRO A 353 -9.66 2.94 -24.27
C PRO A 353 -8.56 3.29 -25.28
N GLN A 354 -7.75 4.28 -24.94
CA GLN A 354 -6.59 4.67 -25.72
C GLN A 354 -5.34 3.94 -25.21
N ALA A 355 -4.41 3.72 -26.12
CA ALA A 355 -3.10 3.25 -25.71
C ALA A 355 -2.35 4.36 -24.96
N LYS A 356 -1.53 3.96 -23.99
CA LYS A 356 -0.79 4.89 -23.14
C LYS A 356 0.16 5.81 -23.91
N TYR A 357 0.71 5.33 -25.02
CA TYR A 357 1.70 6.05 -25.83
C TYR A 357 1.22 6.16 -27.27
N SER A 358 1.39 7.34 -27.90
CA SER A 358 1.16 7.58 -29.33
C SER A 358 2.42 7.37 -30.18
N PHE A 359 3.61 7.51 -29.58
CA PHE A 359 4.92 7.23 -30.18
C PHE A 359 5.82 6.51 -29.16
N THR A 360 6.99 6.04 -29.58
CA THR A 360 8.00 5.43 -28.71
C THR A 360 9.37 6.07 -28.90
N TRP A 361 10.28 5.83 -27.95
CA TRP A 361 11.65 6.31 -28.02
C TRP A 361 12.51 5.39 -28.89
N ASP A 362 13.62 5.91 -29.41
CA ASP A 362 14.55 5.15 -30.22
C ASP A 362 15.45 4.27 -29.35
N VAL A 363 15.41 2.96 -29.60
CA VAL A 363 16.20 1.97 -28.87
C VAL A 363 17.70 2.23 -29.03
N GLN A 364 18.12 2.79 -30.17
CA GLN A 364 19.53 3.01 -30.46
C GLN A 364 20.19 3.99 -29.48
N VAL A 365 19.47 5.03 -29.05
CA VAL A 365 19.93 6.00 -28.05
C VAL A 365 20.37 5.31 -26.75
N VAL A 366 19.61 4.31 -26.30
CA VAL A 366 19.93 3.56 -25.07
C VAL A 366 21.08 2.58 -25.31
N LEU A 367 21.13 1.94 -26.48
CA LEU A 367 22.24 1.05 -26.82
C LEU A 367 23.57 1.81 -26.96
N ASP A 368 23.57 3.01 -27.51
CA ASP A 368 24.76 3.84 -27.65
C ASP A 368 25.25 4.34 -26.30
N TYR A 369 24.34 4.75 -25.40
CA TYR A 369 24.69 5.03 -24.00
C TYR A 369 25.29 3.81 -23.30
N ILE A 370 24.72 2.61 -23.49
CA ILE A 370 25.26 1.39 -22.88
C ILE A 370 26.67 1.07 -23.41
N LYS A 371 26.92 1.30 -24.71
CA LYS A 371 28.26 1.15 -25.31
C LYS A 371 29.25 2.17 -24.75
N SER A 372 28.82 3.42 -24.53
CA SER A 372 29.68 4.48 -24.00
C SER A 372 30.10 4.25 -22.54
N LEU A 373 29.51 3.27 -21.84
CA LEU A 373 29.94 2.89 -20.48
C LEU A 373 31.30 2.17 -20.47
N GLY A 374 31.79 1.65 -21.59
CA GLY A 374 33.05 0.92 -21.65
C GLY A 374 32.96 -0.53 -21.16
N ALA A 375 34.13 -1.09 -20.81
CA ALA A 375 34.28 -2.50 -20.45
C ALA A 375 33.57 -2.84 -19.13
N ASN A 376 33.04 -4.06 -19.04
CA ASN A 376 32.31 -4.51 -17.84
C ASN A 376 33.19 -4.54 -16.58
N SER A 377 34.49 -4.77 -16.70
CA SER A 377 35.46 -4.77 -15.59
C SER A 377 35.52 -3.44 -14.84
N ASP A 378 35.22 -2.34 -15.55
CA ASP A 378 35.42 -0.99 -15.03
C ASP A 378 34.13 -0.43 -14.39
N LEU A 379 33.03 -1.18 -14.50
CA LEU A 379 31.72 -0.78 -14.04
C LEU A 379 31.43 -1.27 -12.62
N SER A 380 30.91 -0.38 -11.79
CA SER A 380 30.39 -0.77 -10.47
C SER A 380 29.30 -1.84 -10.60
N LEU A 381 29.20 -2.72 -9.60
CA LEU A 381 28.14 -3.75 -9.53
C LEU A 381 26.74 -3.15 -9.73
N LYS A 382 26.49 -1.96 -9.15
CA LYS A 382 25.24 -1.20 -9.31
C LYS A 382 24.93 -0.88 -10.77
N LEU A 383 25.93 -0.43 -11.53
CA LEU A 383 25.75 -0.05 -12.93
C LEU A 383 25.66 -1.29 -13.84
N LEU A 384 26.48 -2.32 -13.59
CA LEU A 384 26.38 -3.63 -14.25
C LEU A 384 24.99 -4.25 -14.10
N SER A 385 24.43 -4.22 -12.88
CA SER A 385 23.10 -4.76 -12.59
C SER A 385 22.01 -4.06 -13.40
N LYS A 386 22.08 -2.73 -13.48
CA LYS A 386 21.13 -1.92 -14.26
C LYS A 386 21.28 -2.15 -15.77
N LYS A 387 22.54 -2.18 -16.26
CA LYS A 387 22.89 -2.46 -17.66
C LYS A 387 22.33 -3.81 -18.09
N ALA A 388 22.59 -4.87 -17.33
CA ALA A 388 22.10 -6.22 -17.61
C ALA A 388 20.56 -6.29 -17.67
N VAL A 389 19.87 -5.69 -16.70
CA VAL A 389 18.39 -5.67 -16.67
C VAL A 389 17.80 -5.00 -17.91
N VAL A 390 18.36 -3.87 -18.36
CA VAL A 390 17.86 -3.17 -19.55
C VAL A 390 18.12 -3.97 -20.82
N LEU A 391 19.29 -4.58 -20.96
CA LEU A 391 19.62 -5.44 -22.10
C LEU A 391 18.69 -6.65 -22.17
N VAL A 392 18.44 -7.31 -21.03
CA VAL A 392 17.46 -8.41 -20.96
C VAL A 392 16.06 -7.92 -21.34
N ALA A 393 15.63 -6.76 -20.84
CA ALA A 393 14.32 -6.19 -21.17
C ALA A 393 14.19 -5.85 -22.67
N LEU A 394 15.25 -5.31 -23.30
CA LEU A 394 15.28 -5.00 -24.72
C LEU A 394 15.29 -6.27 -25.58
N ALA A 395 16.15 -7.24 -25.25
CA ALA A 395 16.33 -8.45 -26.04
C ALA A 395 15.12 -9.40 -25.99
N THR A 396 14.43 -9.47 -24.84
CA THR A 396 13.33 -10.43 -24.64
C THR A 396 11.94 -9.79 -24.71
N GLY A 397 11.85 -8.47 -24.58
CA GLY A 397 10.59 -7.77 -24.38
C GLY A 397 9.86 -8.16 -23.09
N CYS A 398 10.51 -8.85 -22.13
CA CYS A 398 9.87 -9.30 -20.90
C CYS A 398 9.33 -8.15 -20.05
N ARG A 399 8.28 -8.44 -19.27
CA ARG A 399 7.78 -7.53 -18.24
C ARG A 399 8.77 -7.49 -17.08
N GLY A 400 8.86 -6.35 -16.38
CA GLY A 400 9.71 -6.25 -15.18
C GLY A 400 9.38 -7.29 -14.10
N SER A 401 8.11 -7.73 -14.02
CA SER A 401 7.68 -8.82 -13.14
C SER A 401 8.16 -10.21 -13.56
N GLU A 402 8.47 -10.40 -14.84
CA GLU A 402 9.04 -11.65 -15.38
C GLU A 402 10.56 -11.67 -15.14
N ILE A 403 11.23 -10.55 -15.39
CA ILE A 403 12.67 -10.38 -15.13
C ILE A 403 13.00 -10.60 -13.64
N ALA A 404 12.17 -10.07 -12.73
CA ALA A 404 12.34 -10.27 -11.27
C ALA A 404 12.18 -11.73 -10.80
N LYS A 405 11.67 -12.62 -11.66
CA LYS A 405 11.41 -14.04 -11.37
C LYS A 405 12.38 -14.97 -12.11
N MET A 406 13.40 -14.42 -12.78
CA MET A 406 14.44 -15.20 -13.43
C MET A 406 15.30 -15.89 -12.38
N VAL A 407 15.53 -17.19 -12.56
CA VAL A 407 16.22 -18.04 -11.58
C VAL A 407 17.50 -18.64 -12.14
N THR A 408 18.55 -18.72 -11.31
CA THR A 408 19.90 -19.14 -11.69
C THR A 408 19.96 -20.63 -12.03
N ASN A 409 19.22 -21.47 -11.30
CA ASN A 409 19.15 -22.91 -11.51
C ASN A 409 18.52 -23.34 -12.85
N LEU A 410 17.85 -22.41 -13.56
CA LEU A 410 17.28 -22.65 -14.89
C LEU A 410 18.00 -21.82 -15.97
N VAL A 411 19.22 -21.37 -15.71
CA VAL A 411 20.09 -20.75 -16.72
C VAL A 411 20.81 -21.85 -17.49
N LYS A 412 20.71 -21.83 -18.82
CA LYS A 412 21.50 -22.68 -19.72
C LYS A 412 22.25 -21.78 -20.68
N ILE A 413 23.56 -21.95 -20.75
CA ILE A 413 24.44 -21.17 -21.64
C ILE A 413 24.96 -22.13 -22.71
N ASP A 414 24.81 -21.75 -23.98
CA ASP A 414 25.49 -22.41 -25.10
C ASP A 414 26.29 -21.38 -25.91
N ALA A 415 26.93 -21.81 -26.99
CA ALA A 415 27.81 -20.98 -27.81
C ALA A 415 27.10 -19.82 -28.54
N GLU A 416 25.77 -19.87 -28.67
CA GLU A 416 24.98 -18.94 -29.48
C GLU A 416 23.89 -18.21 -28.70
N LYS A 417 23.50 -18.71 -27.51
CA LYS A 417 22.41 -18.16 -26.70
C LYS A 417 22.56 -18.47 -25.21
N VAL A 418 21.88 -17.64 -24.42
CA VAL A 418 21.61 -17.85 -23.00
C VAL A 418 20.11 -18.06 -22.83
N GLN A 419 19.72 -19.20 -22.27
CA GLN A 419 18.35 -19.47 -21.86
C GLN A 419 18.22 -19.18 -20.38
N VAL A 420 17.17 -18.46 -19.99
CA VAL A 420 16.87 -18.13 -18.58
C VAL A 420 15.45 -18.54 -18.26
N GLY A 421 15.29 -19.46 -17.30
CA GLY A 421 13.98 -19.86 -16.80
C GLY A 421 13.36 -18.81 -15.87
N ILE A 422 12.05 -18.66 -15.96
CA ILE A 422 11.22 -17.85 -15.06
C ILE A 422 10.38 -18.78 -14.20
N MET A 423 10.51 -18.65 -12.88
CA MET A 423 9.77 -19.47 -11.93
C MET A 423 8.41 -18.87 -11.56
N GLY A 424 7.40 -19.73 -11.47
CA GLY A 424 6.05 -19.39 -11.02
C GLY A 424 5.14 -18.80 -12.10
N ALA A 425 3.85 -18.60 -11.74
CA ALA A 425 2.86 -18.12 -12.69
C ALA A 425 3.16 -16.70 -13.18
N THR A 426 3.16 -16.50 -14.49
CA THR A 426 3.23 -15.19 -15.15
C THR A 426 1.84 -14.79 -15.66
N LYS A 427 1.68 -13.57 -16.18
CA LYS A 427 0.37 -13.14 -16.69
C LYS A 427 -0.14 -14.06 -17.81
N THR A 428 0.78 -14.64 -18.58
CA THR A 428 0.55 -15.38 -19.82
C THR A 428 0.87 -16.87 -19.73
N SER A 429 1.64 -17.33 -18.74
CA SER A 429 1.92 -18.77 -18.58
C SER A 429 0.75 -19.54 -17.98
N LYS A 430 0.55 -20.77 -18.48
CA LYS A 430 -0.37 -21.74 -17.88
C LYS A 430 0.20 -22.21 -16.51
N PRO A 431 -0.67 -22.58 -15.55
CA PRO A 431 -0.23 -23.20 -14.31
C PRO A 431 0.68 -24.42 -14.59
N GLY A 432 1.79 -24.54 -13.85
CA GLY A 432 2.74 -25.65 -13.99
C GLY A 432 3.76 -25.51 -15.13
N GLN A 433 3.65 -24.48 -16.00
CA GLN A 433 4.59 -24.29 -17.10
C GLN A 433 5.66 -23.25 -16.78
N THR A 434 6.92 -23.66 -16.82
CA THR A 434 8.08 -22.78 -16.75
C THR A 434 8.22 -22.01 -18.07
N LYS A 435 8.31 -20.68 -17.98
CA LYS A 435 8.59 -19.84 -19.15
C LYS A 435 10.10 -19.70 -19.31
N ILE A 436 10.62 -19.94 -20.51
CA ILE A 436 12.04 -19.78 -20.84
C ILE A 436 12.20 -18.55 -21.73
N CYS A 437 13.11 -17.66 -21.35
CA CYS A 437 13.54 -16.54 -22.18
C CYS A 437 14.84 -16.90 -22.88
N ILE A 438 14.94 -16.61 -24.17
CA ILE A 438 16.15 -16.84 -24.96
C ILE A 438 16.78 -15.48 -25.23
N LEU A 439 18.04 -15.35 -24.83
CA LEU A 439 18.90 -14.19 -25.07
C LEU A 439 19.95 -14.63 -26.09
N PRO A 440 20.07 -13.99 -27.26
CA PRO A 440 21.16 -14.29 -28.18
C PRO A 440 22.49 -13.88 -27.56
N PHE A 441 23.54 -14.69 -27.77
CA PHE A 441 24.90 -14.34 -27.40
C PHE A 441 25.38 -13.27 -28.38
N LEU A 442 25.46 -12.03 -27.92
CA LEU A 442 26.12 -10.99 -28.70
C LEU A 442 27.63 -11.25 -28.58
N LYS A 443 28.33 -11.48 -29.71
CA LYS A 443 29.80 -11.61 -29.77
C LYS A 443 30.59 -10.38 -29.24
N VAL A 444 29.88 -9.37 -28.71
CA VAL A 444 30.44 -8.18 -28.08
C VAL A 444 30.64 -8.47 -26.59
N THR A 445 31.88 -8.78 -26.22
CA THR A 445 32.31 -9.15 -24.86
C THR A 445 31.94 -8.12 -23.78
N ASP A 446 31.79 -6.85 -24.16
CA ASP A 446 31.52 -5.75 -23.22
C ASP A 446 30.03 -5.57 -22.88
N ILE A 447 29.13 -6.38 -23.44
CA ILE A 447 27.67 -6.24 -23.28
C ILE A 447 27.05 -7.48 -22.60
N CYS A 448 27.86 -8.49 -22.25
CA CYS A 448 27.37 -9.77 -21.73
C CYS A 448 26.72 -9.64 -20.32
N PRO A 449 25.45 -10.04 -20.13
CA PRO A 449 24.74 -9.91 -18.86
C PRO A 449 25.02 -11.03 -17.83
N ALA A 450 25.86 -12.02 -18.15
CA ALA A 450 25.93 -13.28 -17.42
C ALA A 450 27.24 -13.48 -16.65
N SER A 451 27.33 -12.95 -15.42
CA SER A 451 28.30 -13.42 -14.42
C SER A 451 27.98 -12.91 -13.01
N VAL A 452 26.99 -13.49 -12.31
CA VAL A 452 26.87 -13.37 -10.84
C VAL A 452 26.33 -14.68 -10.27
N SER A 453 27.17 -15.40 -9.52
CA SER A 453 26.82 -16.57 -8.70
C SER A 453 26.62 -16.09 -7.26
N ASN A 454 25.52 -16.47 -6.59
CA ASN A 454 25.31 -16.27 -5.15
C ASN A 454 24.24 -17.24 -4.59
N ASP A 455 24.20 -17.39 -3.26
CA ASP A 455 23.34 -18.29 -2.44
C ASP A 455 21.81 -18.15 -2.62
N GLU A 456 21.34 -17.19 -3.40
CA GLU A 456 19.91 -17.01 -3.71
C GLU A 456 19.62 -17.50 -5.13
N ASP A 457 18.56 -18.29 -5.30
CA ASP A 457 18.16 -18.91 -6.59
C ASP A 457 17.76 -17.91 -7.69
N HIS A 458 17.99 -16.60 -7.55
CA HIS A 458 17.49 -15.55 -8.46
C HIS A 458 18.62 -14.86 -9.23
N VAL A 459 18.41 -14.63 -10.53
CA VAL A 459 19.41 -13.99 -11.44
C VAL A 459 19.72 -12.55 -11.04
N PHE A 460 18.71 -11.81 -10.57
CA PHE A 460 18.88 -10.41 -10.15
C PHE A 460 18.64 -10.27 -8.64
N ILE A 461 19.66 -9.77 -7.94
CA ILE A 461 19.66 -9.51 -6.49
C ILE A 461 20.09 -8.07 -6.21
N SER A 462 19.81 -7.58 -5.00
CA SER A 462 20.24 -6.27 -4.54
C SER A 462 21.77 -6.17 -4.57
N PHE A 463 22.30 -5.05 -5.05
CA PHE A 463 23.74 -4.72 -4.96
C PHE A 463 24.14 -4.14 -3.59
N LEU A 464 23.20 -4.05 -2.63
CA LEU A 464 23.43 -3.64 -1.24
C LEU A 464 23.19 -4.82 -0.29
N LYS A 465 24.04 -4.95 0.74
CA LYS A 465 23.87 -5.94 1.80
C LYS A 465 22.62 -5.62 2.65
N PRO A 466 21.84 -6.63 3.10
CA PRO A 466 21.93 -8.03 2.69
C PRO A 466 21.44 -8.21 1.24
N TYR A 467 22.20 -8.93 0.41
CA TYR A 467 22.00 -9.08 -1.05
C TYR A 467 20.75 -9.91 -1.40
N ARG A 468 19.56 -9.37 -1.10
CA ARG A 468 18.26 -10.05 -1.27
C ARG A 468 17.74 -10.00 -2.70
N LYS A 469 16.87 -10.93 -3.08
CA LYS A 469 16.13 -10.89 -4.36
C LYS A 469 15.44 -9.53 -4.58
N VAL A 470 15.51 -9.01 -5.81
CA VAL A 470 14.86 -7.75 -6.15
C VAL A 470 13.42 -7.95 -6.61
N CYS A 471 12.53 -7.03 -6.24
CA CYS A 471 11.15 -7.04 -6.69
C CYS A 471 10.98 -6.35 -8.05
N SER A 472 9.81 -6.52 -8.67
CA SER A 472 9.46 -5.87 -9.95
C SER A 472 9.56 -4.35 -9.93
N ALA A 473 9.32 -3.71 -8.78
CA ALA A 473 9.46 -2.26 -8.62
C ALA A 473 10.93 -1.82 -8.69
N THR A 474 11.85 -2.61 -8.13
CA THR A 474 13.30 -2.37 -8.23
C THR A 474 13.78 -2.53 -9.67
N ILE A 475 13.35 -3.59 -10.38
CA ILE A 475 13.63 -3.77 -11.81
C ILE A 475 13.13 -2.57 -12.63
N ALA A 476 11.89 -2.12 -12.40
CA ALA A 476 11.33 -0.97 -13.11
C ALA A 476 12.14 0.31 -12.86
N ARG A 477 12.58 0.54 -11.62
CA ARG A 477 13.43 1.70 -11.27
C ARG A 477 14.79 1.64 -11.96
N TRP A 478 15.43 0.48 -12.00
CA TRP A 478 16.70 0.28 -12.70
C TRP A 478 16.60 0.56 -14.20
N ILE A 479 15.51 0.10 -14.83
CA ILE A 479 15.23 0.42 -16.23
C ILE A 479 15.07 1.93 -16.40
N LYS A 480 14.20 2.58 -15.60
CA LYS A 480 14.00 4.03 -15.68
C LYS A 480 15.30 4.82 -15.49
N ASP A 481 16.17 4.37 -14.59
CA ASP A 481 17.45 5.05 -14.34
C ASP A 481 18.33 5.08 -15.59
N ILE A 482 18.49 3.96 -16.28
CA ILE A 482 19.30 3.89 -17.51
C ILE A 482 18.62 4.65 -18.65
N LEU A 483 17.29 4.54 -18.79
CA LEU A 483 16.55 5.32 -19.79
C LEU A 483 16.81 6.82 -19.60
N ARG A 484 16.72 7.31 -18.36
CA ARG A 484 17.00 8.71 -18.03
C ARG A 484 18.44 9.10 -18.35
N LEU A 485 19.42 8.27 -17.97
CA LEU A 485 20.83 8.54 -18.22
C LEU A 485 21.19 8.53 -19.71
N ALA A 486 20.49 7.72 -20.51
CA ALA A 486 20.61 7.71 -21.96
C ALA A 486 19.90 8.90 -22.65
N GLY A 487 19.19 9.75 -21.90
CA GLY A 487 18.46 10.90 -22.47
C GLY A 487 17.02 10.62 -22.89
N VAL A 488 16.44 9.47 -22.53
CA VAL A 488 15.00 9.20 -22.72
C VAL A 488 14.18 9.92 -21.66
N ASP A 489 13.16 10.66 -22.08
CA ASP A 489 12.24 11.35 -21.16
C ASP A 489 11.43 10.36 -20.31
N THR A 490 11.80 10.25 -19.04
CA THR A 490 11.15 9.35 -18.07
C THR A 490 9.97 9.97 -17.31
N GLY A 491 9.64 11.23 -17.59
CA GLY A 491 8.35 11.84 -17.26
C GLY A 491 7.26 11.32 -18.17
N VAL A 492 7.57 11.10 -19.46
CA VAL A 492 6.67 10.47 -20.44
C VAL A 492 6.76 8.93 -20.37
N PHE A 493 7.96 8.37 -20.52
CA PHE A 493 8.16 6.94 -20.67
C PHE A 493 8.43 6.22 -19.36
N THR A 494 7.69 5.13 -19.14
CA THR A 494 7.88 4.25 -17.97
C THR A 494 8.71 3.03 -18.34
N ALA A 495 9.19 2.26 -17.36
CA ALA A 495 9.94 1.03 -17.62
C ALA A 495 9.21 0.03 -18.53
N HIS A 496 7.86 0.01 -18.52
CA HIS A 496 7.11 -0.87 -19.41
C HIS A 496 7.18 -0.45 -20.89
N SER A 497 7.53 0.81 -21.18
CA SER A 497 7.69 1.30 -22.55
C SER A 497 8.79 0.57 -23.32
N THR A 498 9.83 0.05 -22.63
CA THR A 498 10.92 -0.74 -23.22
C THR A 498 10.42 -1.91 -24.04
N ARG A 499 9.35 -2.58 -23.60
CA ARG A 499 8.73 -3.68 -24.34
C ARG A 499 8.11 -3.22 -25.66
N GLY A 500 7.47 -2.05 -25.68
CA GLY A 500 6.92 -1.47 -26.90
C GLY A 500 8.01 -0.96 -27.84
N ALA A 501 9.02 -0.31 -27.28
CA ALA A 501 10.17 0.22 -28.02
C ALA A 501 10.95 -0.90 -28.71
N SER A 502 11.31 -1.96 -27.99
CA SER A 502 12.09 -3.08 -28.52
C SER A 502 11.35 -3.85 -29.62
N THR A 503 10.07 -4.17 -29.39
CA THR A 503 9.26 -4.90 -30.38
C THR A 503 8.95 -4.05 -31.61
N SER A 504 8.77 -2.73 -31.45
CA SER A 504 8.63 -1.82 -32.59
C SER A 504 9.94 -1.67 -33.37
N ALA A 505 11.08 -1.64 -32.68
CA ALA A 505 12.40 -1.60 -33.32
C ALA A 505 12.69 -2.90 -34.09
N ALA A 506 12.37 -4.06 -33.52
CA ALA A 506 12.51 -5.36 -34.17
C ALA A 506 11.70 -5.43 -35.48
N LEU A 507 10.46 -4.94 -35.47
CA LEU A 507 9.64 -4.90 -36.68
C LEU A 507 10.21 -3.95 -37.73
N ARG A 508 10.70 -2.77 -37.32
CA ARG A 508 11.37 -1.82 -38.23
C ARG A 508 12.66 -2.39 -38.82
N ALA A 509 13.36 -3.24 -38.08
CA ALA A 509 14.53 -3.97 -38.55
C ALA A 509 14.18 -5.17 -39.46
N GLY A 510 12.91 -5.37 -39.82
CA GLY A 510 12.47 -6.40 -40.75
C GLY A 510 12.18 -7.77 -40.13
N MET A 511 12.15 -7.89 -38.80
CA MET A 511 11.78 -9.14 -38.13
C MET A 511 10.31 -9.47 -38.38
N ALA A 512 10.02 -10.73 -38.71
CA ALA A 512 8.65 -11.19 -38.94
C ALA A 512 7.78 -10.97 -37.68
N VAL A 513 6.54 -10.54 -37.89
CA VAL A 513 5.59 -10.26 -36.81
C VAL A 513 5.37 -11.51 -35.97
N GLU A 514 5.34 -12.68 -36.60
CA GLU A 514 5.18 -13.99 -35.98
C GLU A 514 6.29 -14.27 -34.96
N ASP A 515 7.53 -13.91 -35.27
CA ASP A 515 8.67 -14.11 -34.37
C ASP A 515 8.69 -13.09 -33.23
N ILE A 516 8.32 -11.84 -33.51
CA ILE A 516 8.12 -10.82 -32.46
C ILE A 516 7.02 -11.27 -31.48
N MET A 517 5.93 -11.83 -32.00
CA MET A 517 4.82 -12.35 -31.21
C MET A 517 5.25 -13.53 -30.33
N LYS A 518 6.09 -14.44 -30.85
CA LYS A 518 6.68 -15.55 -30.08
C LYS A 518 7.60 -15.02 -28.97
N VAL A 519 8.56 -14.15 -29.30
CA VAL A 519 9.54 -13.61 -28.34
C VAL A 519 8.86 -12.80 -27.24
N ALA A 520 7.94 -11.91 -27.63
CA ALA A 520 7.23 -11.09 -26.67
C ALA A 520 6.16 -11.88 -25.91
N ASP A 521 5.81 -13.11 -26.31
CA ASP A 521 4.74 -13.91 -25.69
C ASP A 521 3.37 -13.22 -25.79
N TRP A 522 2.97 -12.92 -27.03
CA TRP A 522 1.63 -12.45 -27.40
C TRP A 522 0.90 -13.50 -28.24
N THR A 523 -0.41 -13.63 -28.00
CA THR A 523 -1.27 -14.58 -28.73
C THR A 523 -2.07 -13.94 -29.87
N ARG A 524 -2.28 -12.62 -29.84
CA ARG A 524 -3.09 -11.89 -30.84
C ARG A 524 -2.34 -10.69 -31.40
N VAL A 525 -2.15 -10.67 -32.71
CA VAL A 525 -1.45 -9.57 -33.43
C VAL A 525 -2.16 -8.23 -33.22
N ALA A 526 -3.49 -8.24 -33.11
CA ALA A 526 -4.29 -7.05 -32.81
C ALA A 526 -3.84 -6.36 -31.50
N THR A 527 -3.44 -7.12 -30.48
CA THR A 527 -2.95 -6.56 -29.21
C THR A 527 -1.63 -5.83 -29.41
N PHE A 528 -0.70 -6.42 -30.17
CA PHE A 528 0.57 -5.81 -30.52
C PHE A 528 0.36 -4.51 -31.31
N LYS A 529 -0.40 -4.56 -32.42
CA LYS A 529 -0.70 -3.39 -33.26
C LYS A 529 -1.39 -2.27 -32.46
N LYS A 530 -2.40 -2.61 -31.67
CA LYS A 530 -3.22 -1.63 -30.94
C LYS A 530 -2.46 -0.96 -29.80
N PHE A 531 -1.67 -1.71 -29.01
CA PHE A 531 -1.13 -1.21 -27.74
C PHE A 531 0.39 -1.01 -27.71
N TYR A 532 1.15 -1.62 -28.62
CA TYR A 532 2.61 -1.69 -28.51
C TYR A 532 3.36 -1.16 -29.75
N PHE A 533 2.89 -1.44 -30.96
CA PHE A 533 3.56 -1.00 -32.19
C PHE A 533 3.46 0.52 -32.36
N ARG A 534 4.58 1.23 -32.26
CA ARG A 534 4.63 2.69 -32.35
C ARG A 534 5.78 3.18 -33.21
N GLY A 535 5.55 4.24 -33.98
CA GLY A 535 6.59 5.00 -34.64
C GLY A 535 7.47 5.75 -33.64
N THR A 536 8.69 6.09 -34.04
CA THR A 536 9.50 7.11 -33.36
C THR A 536 8.99 8.50 -33.75
N THR A 537 9.39 9.55 -33.04
CA THR A 537 8.99 10.96 -33.30
C THR A 537 9.34 11.47 -34.70
N SER A 538 10.10 10.70 -35.50
CA SER A 538 10.22 10.87 -36.94
C SER A 538 8.87 10.57 -37.60
N HIS A 539 8.06 11.60 -37.78
CA HIS A 539 6.84 11.57 -38.58
C HIS A 539 7.16 11.20 -40.04
N THR A 540 7.27 9.91 -40.35
CA THR A 540 7.02 9.44 -41.71
C THR A 540 5.50 9.34 -41.83
N SER A 541 4.87 10.45 -42.22
CA SER A 541 3.45 10.42 -42.55
C SER A 541 3.24 9.48 -43.75
N LEU A 542 2.06 8.85 -43.84
CA LEU A 542 1.67 8.10 -45.04
C LEU A 542 1.84 8.99 -46.28
N ALA A 543 1.59 10.29 -46.14
CA ALA A 543 1.88 11.29 -47.16
C ALA A 543 3.37 11.29 -47.58
N ALA A 544 4.33 11.33 -46.65
CA ALA A 544 5.75 11.29 -47.01
C ALA A 544 6.14 10.00 -47.78
N TYR A 545 5.53 8.86 -47.46
CA TYR A 545 5.80 7.59 -48.14
C TYR A 545 5.07 7.47 -49.49
N VAL A 546 3.80 7.87 -49.56
CA VAL A 546 2.98 7.89 -50.81
C VAL A 546 3.52 8.92 -51.80
N PHE A 547 3.94 10.10 -51.33
CA PHE A 547 4.54 11.14 -52.16
C PHE A 547 6.03 10.88 -52.48
N GLN A 548 6.68 9.90 -51.84
CA GLN A 548 8.00 9.40 -52.28
C GLN A 548 7.90 8.46 -53.49
N VAL A 549 6.74 7.85 -53.76
CA VAL A 549 6.52 6.99 -54.95
C VAL A 549 6.20 7.80 -56.21
N GLY A 550 6.12 9.14 -56.11
CA GLY A 550 5.78 10.01 -57.23
C GLY A 550 6.66 11.25 -57.29
N SER A 551 7.97 11.10 -57.46
CA SER A 551 8.87 12.20 -57.82
C SER A 551 8.72 12.63 -59.29
N LEU A 552 7.51 12.63 -59.84
CA LEU A 552 7.15 13.41 -61.01
C LEU A 552 5.75 14.01 -60.78
N THR A 553 5.64 15.31 -61.04
CA THR A 553 4.40 16.05 -61.27
C THR A 553 3.44 16.32 -60.09
N LEU A 554 3.95 16.84 -58.96
CA LEU A 554 3.08 17.56 -57.99
C LEU A 554 3.61 18.95 -57.58
N LYS A 555 4.71 19.42 -58.19
CA LYS A 555 5.20 20.80 -58.02
C LYS A 555 4.46 21.83 -58.88
N THR A 556 3.70 21.39 -59.90
CA THR A 556 3.12 22.29 -60.90
C THR A 556 1.67 22.69 -60.64
N HIS A 557 0.92 22.02 -59.75
CA HIS A 557 -0.50 22.35 -59.51
C HIS A 557 -0.76 23.16 -58.24
N LEU A 558 0.10 23.07 -57.21
CA LEU A 558 -0.08 23.86 -55.98
C LEU A 558 0.41 25.32 -56.10
N LEU A 559 1.22 25.63 -57.12
CA LEU A 559 1.61 27.01 -57.43
C LEU A 559 0.57 27.75 -58.30
N TYR A 560 -0.36 27.05 -58.93
CA TYR A 560 -1.40 27.67 -59.76
C TYR A 560 -2.61 28.17 -58.94
N LEU A 561 -2.82 27.63 -57.74
CA LEU A 561 -3.93 28.02 -56.84
C LEU A 561 -3.58 29.16 -55.87
N ALA A 562 -2.33 29.66 -55.90
CA ALA A 562 -1.87 30.76 -55.03
C ALA A 562 -1.68 32.10 -55.78
N GLN A 563 -2.12 32.21 -57.04
CA GLN A 563 -2.05 33.43 -57.85
C GLN A 563 -3.40 33.80 -58.49
N CYS A 564 -4.51 33.68 -57.75
CA CYS A 564 -5.72 34.44 -58.08
C CYS A 564 -5.82 35.62 -57.09
N PRO A 565 -5.59 36.87 -57.55
CA PRO A 565 -5.98 38.04 -56.80
C PRO A 565 -7.51 38.22 -56.87
N GLU A 566 -8.06 38.79 -55.81
CA GLU A 566 -9.45 39.21 -55.64
C GLU A 566 -10.12 39.75 -56.92
N VAL A 567 -11.27 39.16 -57.30
CA VAL A 567 -12.56 39.83 -57.58
C VAL A 567 -13.68 38.87 -57.23
#